data_AF-A0A1M2W682-F1
#
_entry.id   AF-A0A1M2W682-F1
#
_cell.length_a   1.000
_cell.length_b   1.000
_cell.length_c   1.000
_cell.angle_alpha   90.00
_cell.angle_beta   90.00
_cell.angle_gamma   90.00
#
_symmetry.space_group_name_H-M   'P 1'
#
loop_
_entity.id
_entity.type
_entity.pdbx_description
1 polymer ?
#
loop_
_entity_poly.entity_id
_entity_poly.type
_entity_poly.pdbx_seq_one_letter_code
_entity_poly.pdbx_strand_id
1 'polypeptide(L)' 'MRDGLDLGLVIAEAVSKGWGREEREAAVAAWEEKMFVTVEKFAAITLRNVEMTLGANSAQSMVKAFHEARAVEV' A
#
# COMPACT_ATOMS: atom_id res chain seq x y z
N MET A 1 -1.09 -4.43 -8.92
CA MET A 1 -0.45 -4.41 -10.27
C MET A 1 0.81 -3.55 -10.30
N ARG A 2 0.82 -2.37 -9.68
CA ARG A 2 2.03 -1.52 -9.60
C ARG A 2 3.21 -2.21 -8.92
N ASP A 3 2.96 -2.96 -7.85
CA ASP A 3 4.01 -3.69 -7.11
C ASP A 3 4.76 -4.68 -8.01
N GLY A 4 4.03 -5.41 -8.86
CA GLY A 4 4.64 -6.33 -9.83
C GLY A 4 5.48 -5.64 -10.90
N LEU A 5 5.11 -4.42 -11.32
CA LEU A 5 5.91 -3.61 -12.24
C LEU A 5 7.20 -3.13 -11.56
N ASP A 6 7.10 -2.59 -10.34
CA ASP A 6 8.25 -2.06 -9.61
C ASP A 6 9.26 -3.18 -9.29
N LEU A 7 8.78 -4.37 -8.86
CA LEU A 7 9.64 -5.53 -8.67
C LEU A 7 10.27 -6.01 -9.99
N GLY A 8 9.51 -6.01 -11.08
CA GLY A 8 10.01 -6.36 -12.41
C GLY A 8 11.16 -5.45 -12.87
N LEU A 9 11.10 -4.16 -12.57
CA LEU A 9 12.17 -3.20 -12.85
C LEU A 9 13.42 -3.49 -12.01
N VAL A 10 13.28 -3.78 -10.72
CA VAL A 10 14.40 -4.16 -9.84
C VAL A 10 15.12 -5.41 -10.38
N ILE A 11 14.35 -6.41 -10.80
CA ILE A 11 14.91 -7.65 -11.37
C ILE A 11 15.60 -7.36 -12.72
N ALA A 12 14.98 -6.57 -13.59
CA ALA A 12 15.55 -6.22 -14.89
C ALA A 12 16.88 -5.46 -14.74
N GLU A 13 16.94 -4.52 -13.79
CA GLU A 13 18.16 -3.79 -13.45
C GLU A 13 19.25 -4.74 -12.95
N ALA A 14 18.93 -5.62 -12.01
CA ALA A 14 19.88 -6.59 -11.46
C ALA A 14 20.44 -7.54 -12.53
N VAL A 15 19.59 -7.98 -13.47
CA VAL A 15 20.02 -8.80 -14.62
C VAL A 15 20.92 -7.99 -15.55
N SER A 16 20.54 -6.76 -15.90
CA SER A 16 21.32 -5.91 -16.81
C SER A 16 22.70 -5.56 -16.28
N LYS A 17 22.84 -5.44 -14.96
CA LYS A 17 24.12 -5.17 -14.27
C LYS A 17 24.95 -6.43 -14.03
N GLY A 18 24.42 -7.61 -14.37
CA GLY A 18 25.10 -8.88 -14.17
C GLY A 18 25.30 -9.26 -12.70
N TRP A 19 24.44 -8.76 -11.81
CA TRP A 19 24.56 -9.01 -10.37
C TRP A 19 24.55 -10.50 -10.05
N GLY A 20 25.35 -10.87 -9.05
CA GLY A 20 25.35 -12.21 -8.48
C GLY A 20 24.07 -12.52 -7.70
N ARG A 21 23.96 -13.75 -7.22
CA ARG A 21 22.76 -14.19 -6.47
C ARG A 21 22.53 -13.34 -5.23
N GLU A 22 23.54 -13.15 -4.40
CA GLU A 22 23.39 -12.42 -3.12
C GLU A 22 22.99 -10.95 -3.33
N GLU A 23 23.55 -10.30 -4.35
CA GLU A 23 23.21 -8.92 -4.71
C GLU A 23 21.77 -8.78 -5.21
N ARG A 24 21.27 -9.77 -5.97
CA ARG A 24 19.86 -9.83 -6.40
C ARG A 24 18.93 -9.98 -5.21
N GLU A 25 19.21 -10.93 -4.32
CA GLU A 25 18.41 -11.16 -3.11
C GLU A 25 18.40 -9.91 -2.21
N ALA A 26 19.56 -9.23 -2.07
CA ALA A 26 19.65 -7.98 -1.32
C ALA A 26 18.80 -6.86 -1.93
N ALA A 27 18.78 -6.74 -3.26
CA ALA A 27 17.98 -5.73 -3.96
C ALA A 27 16.47 -6.00 -3.85
N VAL A 28 16.06 -7.28 -3.94
CA VAL A 28 14.66 -7.68 -3.71
C VAL A 28 14.26 -7.41 -2.26
N ALA A 29 15.07 -7.81 -1.29
CA ALA A 29 14.79 -7.55 0.13
C ALA A 29 14.65 -6.04 0.44
N ALA A 30 15.52 -5.21 -0.12
CA ALA A 30 15.42 -3.75 0.02
C ALA A 30 14.12 -3.18 -0.60
N TRP A 31 13.68 -3.75 -1.73
CA TRP A 31 12.40 -3.39 -2.34
C TRP A 31 11.21 -3.83 -1.47
N GLU A 32 11.24 -5.06 -0.93
CA GLU A 32 10.20 -5.60 -0.05
C GLU A 32 10.02 -4.75 1.20
N GLU A 33 11.11 -4.37 1.86
CA GLU A 33 11.06 -3.54 3.07
C GLU A 33 10.39 -2.19 2.81
N LYS A 34 10.73 -1.53 1.69
CA LYS A 34 10.09 -0.29 1.26
C LYS A 34 8.60 -0.49 0.95
N MET A 35 8.25 -1.62 0.34
CA MET A 35 6.88 -1.94 0.01
C MET A 35 6.03 -2.16 1.26
N PHE A 36 6.54 -2.87 2.26
CA PHE A 36 5.82 -3.10 3.52
C PHE A 36 5.41 -1.80 4.21
N VAL A 37 6.33 -0.83 4.31
CA VAL A 37 6.04 0.50 4.89
C VAL A 37 4.94 1.24 4.12
N THR A 38 4.88 1.03 2.80
CA THR A 38 3.90 1.72 1.95
C THR A 38 2.53 1.05 2.02
N VAL A 39 2.48 -0.28 1.97
CA VAL A 39 1.24 -1.05 1.91
C VAL A 39 0.43 -0.97 3.20
N GLU A 40 1.07 -0.82 4.36
CA GLU A 40 0.38 -0.71 5.66
C GLU A 40 -0.64 0.44 5.67
N LYS A 41 -0.29 1.60 5.10
CA LYS A 41 -1.21 2.75 4.98
C LYS A 41 -2.40 2.43 4.10
N PHE A 42 -2.17 1.77 2.96
CA PHE A 42 -3.23 1.38 2.04
C PHE A 42 -4.13 0.29 2.65
N ALA A 43 -3.58 -0.64 3.42
CA ALA A 43 -4.34 -1.65 4.13
C ALA A 43 -5.30 -1.01 5.15
N ALA A 44 -4.82 -0.06 5.95
CA ALA A 44 -5.65 0.66 6.92
C ALA A 44 -6.79 1.45 6.25
N ILE A 45 -6.49 2.16 5.15
CA ILE A 45 -7.51 2.90 4.38
C ILE A 45 -8.53 1.93 3.77
N THR A 46 -8.06 0.83 3.19
CA THR A 46 -8.93 -0.17 2.54
C THR A 46 -9.85 -0.80 3.56
N LEU A 47 -9.33 -1.19 4.73
CA LEU A 47 -10.14 -1.75 5.81
C LEU A 47 -11.23 -0.76 6.26
N ARG A 48 -10.87 0.50 6.51
CA ARG A 48 -11.83 1.56 6.86
C ARG A 48 -12.91 1.72 5.79
N ASN A 49 -12.55 1.70 4.52
CA ASN A 49 -13.51 1.82 3.42
C ASN A 49 -14.45 0.61 3.35
N VAL A 50 -13.94 -0.60 3.58
CA VAL A 50 -14.75 -1.82 3.65
C VAL A 50 -15.72 -1.76 4.82
N GLU A 51 -15.27 -1.34 6.01
CA GLU A 51 -16.15 -1.17 7.18
C GLU A 51 -17.24 -0.12 6.95
N MET A 52 -16.91 0.99 6.27
CA MET A 52 -17.88 2.03 5.92
C MET A 52 -18.91 1.58 4.89
N THR A 53 -18.58 0.63 4.02
CA THR A 53 -19.46 0.19 2.92
C THR A 53 -20.25 -1.08 3.25
N LEU A 54 -19.62 -2.02 3.97
CA LEU A 54 -20.16 -3.36 4.22
C LEU A 54 -20.37 -3.64 5.72
N GLY A 55 -19.95 -2.76 6.62
CA GLY A 55 -20.15 -2.93 8.05
C GLY A 55 -21.62 -2.86 8.45
N ALA A 56 -21.99 -3.55 9.53
CA ALA A 56 -23.35 -3.54 10.08
C ALA A 56 -23.85 -2.11 10.43
N ASN A 57 -22.91 -1.19 10.69
CA ASN A 57 -23.16 0.22 10.99
C ASN A 57 -22.75 1.17 9.84
N SER A 58 -22.60 0.66 8.61
CA SER A 58 -22.11 1.41 7.44
C SER A 58 -22.82 2.75 7.22
N ALA A 59 -24.15 2.78 7.33
CA ALA A 59 -24.94 4.00 7.21
C ALA A 59 -24.58 5.06 8.28
N GLN A 60 -24.46 4.65 9.54
CA GLN A 60 -24.09 5.54 10.65
C GLN A 60 -22.62 5.98 10.54
N SER A 61 -21.72 5.09 10.11
CA SER A 61 -20.31 5.40 9.89
C SER A 61 -20.10 6.43 8.78
N MET A 62 -20.86 6.37 7.69
CA MET A 62 -20.83 7.38 6.62
C MET A 62 -21.31 8.75 7.10
N VAL A 63 -22.44 8.81 7.83
CA VAL A 63 -22.97 10.08 8.37
C VAL A 63 -21.97 10.71 9.33
N LYS A 64 -21.37 9.92 10.22
CA LYS A 64 -20.34 10.40 11.16
C LYS A 64 -19.11 10.96 10.43
N ALA A 65 -18.59 10.23 9.44
CA ALA A 65 -17.44 10.70 8.65
C ALA A 65 -17.72 12.02 7.91
N PHE A 66 -18.94 12.21 7.41
CA PHE A 66 -19.34 13.45 6.74
C PHE A 66 -19.40 14.65 7.69
N HIS A 67 -19.92 14.44 8.91
CA HIS A 67 -19.92 15.48 9.95
C HIS A 67 -18.52 15.86 10.41
N GLU A 68 -17.63 14.88 10.59
CA GLU A 68 -16.23 15.11 10.97
C GLU A 68 -15.47 15.89 9.89
N ALA A 69 -15.66 15.56 8.61
CA ALA A 69 -15.02 16.29 7.50
C ALA A 69 -15.44 17.76 7.44
N ARG A 70 -16.73 18.06 7.65
CA ARG A 70 -17.24 19.44 7.69
C ARG A 70 -16.75 20.25 8.89
N ALA A 71 -16.41 19.60 10.00
CA ALA A 71 -15.93 20.27 11.21
C ALA A 71 -14.45 20.71 11.11
N VAL A 72 -13.70 20.20 10.14
CA VAL A 72 -12.29 20.53 9.90
C VAL A 72 -12.12 21.71 8.91
N GLU A 73 -13.19 22.08 8.18
CA GLU A 73 -13.19 23.18 7.21
C GLU A 73 -13.60 24.56 7.78
N VAL A 74 -13.79 24.67 9.10
CA VAL A 74 -14.11 25.93 9.84
C VAL A 74 -13.00 26.25 10.81
#